data_AF-X1SBS4-F1
#
_entry.id   AF-X1SBS4-F1
#
_cell.length_a   1.000
_cell.length_b   1.000
_cell.length_c   1.000
_cell.angle_alpha   90.00
_cell.angle_beta   90.00
_cell.angle_gamma   90.00
#
_symmetry.space_group_name_H-M   'P 1'
#
loop_
_entity.id
_entity.type
_entity.pdbx_description
1 polymer ?
#
loop_
_entity_poly.entity_id
_entity_poly.type
_entity_poly.pdbx_seq_one_letter_code
_entity_poly.pdbx_strand_id
1 'polypeptide(L)'
;DVMLQTKFKRDVAPERIEETSRLTRTLIIKGAKLGQLTRDETIALLIRKNYSPEEAEYIYAIEVEAAASPETPLEYRQLVESYRKSQGMSYEEIPQDILDADRALLDAIKALRKAEEAGASQDEIDTLKVVKAQSRQKYEELATLHNL
;
A
#
# COMPACT_ATOMS: atom_id res chain seq x y z
N ASP A 1 -49.05 45.26 1.39
CA ASP A 1 -47.62 45.53 1.22
C ASP A 1 -46.83 44.43 1.92
N VAL A 2 -45.83 43.89 1.24
CA VAL A 2 -45.16 42.61 1.51
C VAL A 2 -43.90 42.87 2.31
N MET A 3 -43.74 42.26 3.50
CA MET A 3 -42.40 41.96 4.05
C MET A 3 -42.46 40.72 4.98
N LEU A 4 -42.27 39.54 4.41
CA LEU A 4 -41.81 38.36 5.14
C LEU A 4 -40.31 38.54 5.39
N GLN A 5 -39.93 38.95 6.61
CA GLN A 5 -38.53 38.91 7.04
C GLN A 5 -38.15 37.48 7.38
N THR A 6 -37.53 36.79 6.43
CA THR A 6 -36.84 35.52 6.65
C THR A 6 -35.56 35.75 7.46
N LYS A 7 -35.60 35.41 8.76
CA LYS A 7 -34.39 35.30 9.58
C LYS A 7 -33.67 33.99 9.25
N PHE A 8 -32.79 34.02 8.26
CA PHE A 8 -31.76 32.99 8.14
C PHE A 8 -30.75 33.19 9.27
N LYS A 9 -30.83 32.35 10.32
CA LYS A 9 -29.68 32.14 11.20
C LYS A 9 -28.59 31.54 10.33
N ARG A 10 -27.58 32.34 10.03
CA ARG A 10 -26.30 31.84 9.50
C ARG A 10 -25.77 30.92 10.60
N ASP A 11 -25.72 29.62 10.35
CA ASP A 11 -25.04 28.69 11.25
C ASP A 11 -23.58 29.16 11.31
N VAL A 12 -23.25 29.90 12.37
CA VAL A 12 -21.87 30.21 12.70
C VAL A 12 -21.31 28.88 13.15
N ALA A 13 -20.66 28.18 12.22
CA ALA A 13 -19.83 27.04 12.57
C ALA A 13 -18.93 27.51 13.73
N PRO A 14 -18.89 26.78 14.86
CA PRO A 14 -18.13 27.22 16.02
C PRO A 14 -16.69 27.49 15.60
N GLU A 15 -16.16 28.63 16.05
CA GLU A 15 -14.78 29.03 15.84
C GLU A 15 -13.89 27.88 16.32
N ARG A 16 -13.21 27.21 15.39
CA ARG A 16 -12.32 26.09 15.73
C ARG A 16 -11.21 26.64 16.59
N ILE A 17 -11.19 26.26 17.87
CA ILE A 17 -10.03 26.47 18.74
C ILE A 17 -8.85 25.75 18.07
N GLU A 18 -7.84 26.50 17.63
CA GLU A 18 -6.70 25.98 16.84
C GLU A 18 -6.01 24.77 17.50
N GLU A 19 -6.14 24.63 18.82
CA GLU A 19 -5.57 23.51 19.59
C GLU A 19 -6.34 22.19 19.47
N THR A 20 -7.64 22.20 19.15
CA THR A 20 -8.49 20.98 19.16
C THR A 20 -8.75 20.36 17.79
N SER A 21 -8.17 20.91 16.72
CA SER A 21 -8.31 20.39 15.34
C SER A 21 -7.01 19.81 14.76
N ARG A 22 -5.99 19.51 15.58
CA ARG A 22 -4.76 18.89 15.06
C ARG A 22 -4.97 17.38 14.95
N LEU A 23 -5.40 16.90 13.77
CA LEU A 23 -5.39 15.47 13.44
C LEU A 23 -4.06 14.85 13.91
N THR A 24 -4.16 13.80 14.73
CA THR A 24 -3.00 13.03 15.18
C THR A 24 -2.61 12.03 14.10
N ARG A 25 -1.37 11.51 14.12
CA ARG A 25 -0.97 10.41 13.23
C ARG A 25 -1.99 9.27 13.28
N THR A 26 -2.40 8.87 14.49
CA THR A 26 -3.39 7.80 14.69
C THR A 26 -4.73 8.10 14.01
N LEU A 27 -5.23 9.34 14.08
CA LEU A 27 -6.48 9.72 13.41
C LEU A 27 -6.35 9.75 11.89
N ILE A 28 -5.22 10.23 11.37
CA ILE A 28 -4.89 10.23 9.94
C ILE A 28 -4.88 8.79 9.41
N ILE A 29 -4.11 7.91 10.06
CA ILE A 29 -4.03 6.48 9.70
C ILE A 29 -5.39 5.79 9.80
N LYS A 30 -6.18 6.07 10.84
CA LYS A 30 -7.53 5.52 10.97
C LYS A 30 -8.43 5.98 9.82
N GLY A 31 -8.35 7.25 9.41
CA GLY A 31 -9.08 7.77 8.25
C GLY A 31 -8.72 7.04 6.96
N ALA A 32 -7.43 6.83 6.72
CA ALA A 32 -6.93 6.08 5.56
C ALA A 32 -7.42 4.62 5.54
N LYS A 33 -7.29 3.89 6.67
CA LYS A 33 -7.78 2.51 6.81
C LYS A 33 -9.28 2.37 6.58
N LEU A 34 -10.05 3.41 6.88
CA LEU A 34 -11.51 3.44 6.67
C LEU A 34 -11.90 3.92 5.26
N GLY A 35 -10.93 4.17 4.38
CA GLY A 35 -11.17 4.71 3.03
C GLY A 35 -11.71 6.14 3.01
N GLN A 36 -11.60 6.86 4.14
CA GLN A 36 -12.05 8.26 4.28
C GLN A 36 -10.99 9.26 3.80
N LEU A 37 -9.75 8.79 3.64
CA LEU A 37 -8.64 9.54 3.05
C LEU A 37 -8.04 8.69 1.94
N THR A 38 -7.78 9.32 0.80
CA THR A 38 -6.95 8.73 -0.25
C THR A 38 -5.50 8.62 0.20
N ARG A 39 -4.69 7.86 -0.54
CA ARG A 39 -3.24 7.76 -0.33
C ARG A 39 -2.60 9.16 -0.28
N ASP A 40 -2.80 9.96 -1.32
CA ASP A 40 -2.17 11.27 -1.46
C ASP A 40 -2.59 12.24 -0.34
N GLU A 41 -3.86 12.22 0.06
CA GLU A 41 -4.34 13.02 1.19
C GLU A 41 -3.70 12.57 2.51
N THR A 42 -3.54 11.26 2.70
CA THR A 42 -2.90 10.70 3.90
C THR A 42 -1.44 11.12 3.98
N ILE A 43 -0.69 10.98 2.88
CA ILE A 43 0.71 11.41 2.78
C ILE A 43 0.83 12.92 3.04
N ALA A 44 0.01 13.74 2.39
CA ALA A 44 0.03 15.19 2.57
C ALA A 44 -0.26 15.60 4.03
N LEU A 45 -1.19 14.91 4.70
CA LEU A 45 -1.48 15.16 6.11
C LEU A 45 -0.32 14.73 7.03
N LEU A 46 0.36 13.63 6.73
CA LEU A 46 1.56 13.21 7.46
C LEU A 46 2.71 14.22 7.27
N ILE A 47 2.93 14.73 6.06
CA ILE A 47 3.96 15.75 5.83
C ILE A 47 3.67 17.03 6.63
N ARG A 48 2.41 17.46 6.72
CA ARG A 48 1.98 18.58 7.58
C ARG A 48 2.23 18.34 9.09
N LYS A 49 2.50 17.10 9.49
CA LYS A 49 2.91 16.71 10.84
C LYS A 49 4.43 16.67 11.04
N ASN A 50 5.19 17.27 10.12
CA ASN A 50 6.66 17.28 10.07
C ASN A 50 7.30 15.91 9.81
N TYR A 51 6.59 14.98 9.18
CA TYR A 51 7.26 13.83 8.57
C TYR A 51 7.87 14.25 7.23
N SER A 52 9.06 13.75 6.91
CA SER A 52 9.58 13.86 5.55
C SER A 52 8.65 13.13 4.55
N PRO A 53 8.73 13.42 3.25
CA PRO A 53 8.02 12.64 2.24
C PRO A 53 8.28 11.13 2.37
N GLU A 54 9.54 10.73 2.58
CA GLU A 54 9.95 9.33 2.72
C GLU A 54 9.42 8.69 4.01
N GLU A 55 9.41 9.44 5.13
CA GLU A 55 8.80 8.98 6.38
C GLU A 55 7.28 8.82 6.25
N ALA A 56 6.61 9.77 5.60
CA ALA A 56 5.17 9.71 5.38
C ALA A 56 4.79 8.50 4.52
N GLU A 57 5.55 8.25 3.45
CA GLU A 57 5.40 7.10 2.57
C GLU A 57 5.62 5.78 3.32
N TYR A 58 6.71 5.68 4.09
CA TYR A 58 6.96 4.51 4.92
C TYR A 58 5.84 4.26 5.93
N ILE A 59 5.40 5.30 6.65
CA ILE A 59 4.30 5.22 7.61
C ILE A 59 3.01 4.73 6.93
N TYR A 60 2.69 5.23 5.74
CA TYR A 60 1.52 4.75 4.99
C TYR A 60 1.66 3.28 4.61
N ALA A 61 2.83 2.89 4.09
CA ALA A 61 3.10 1.50 3.71
C ALA A 61 2.94 0.56 4.92
N ILE A 62 3.51 0.87 6.08
CA ILE A 62 3.46 -0.03 7.25
C ILE A 62 2.17 0.02 8.06
N GLU A 63 1.47 1.14 8.03
CA GLU A 63 0.25 1.27 8.82
C GLU A 63 -0.97 0.91 7.99
N VAL A 64 -1.05 1.36 6.73
CA VAL A 64 -2.24 1.26 5.89
C VAL A 64 -2.15 0.10 4.91
N GLU A 65 -1.07 0.00 4.13
CA GLU A 65 -0.90 -1.06 3.12
C GLU A 65 -0.53 -2.40 3.76
N ALA A 66 0.30 -2.39 4.80
CA ALA A 66 0.77 -3.59 5.51
C ALA A 66 -0.30 -4.29 6.37
N ALA A 67 -1.57 -3.93 6.20
CA ALA A 67 -2.65 -4.90 6.41
C ALA A 67 -2.42 -6.19 5.58
N ALA A 68 -1.66 -6.11 4.47
CA ALA A 68 -1.00 -7.24 3.83
C ALA A 68 0.48 -7.31 4.28
N SER A 69 0.82 -8.22 5.19
CA SER A 69 2.23 -8.50 5.53
C SER A 69 2.99 -8.96 4.27
N PRO A 70 4.31 -8.63 4.12
CA PRO A 70 5.09 -9.11 2.99
C PRO A 70 4.96 -10.61 2.82
N GLU A 71 4.63 -11.04 1.60
CA GLU A 71 4.42 -12.46 1.28
C GLU A 71 5.63 -13.09 0.58
N THR A 72 6.53 -12.25 0.04
CA THR A 72 7.77 -12.71 -0.60
C THR A 72 9.02 -12.15 0.08
N PRO A 73 10.20 -12.80 -0.10
CA PRO A 73 11.46 -12.26 0.40
C PRO A 73 11.83 -10.89 -0.19
N LEU A 74 11.49 -10.61 -1.46
CA LEU A 74 11.76 -9.30 -2.06
C LEU A 74 10.83 -8.21 -1.52
N GLU A 75 9.56 -8.51 -1.26
CA GLU A 75 8.66 -7.56 -0.58
C GLU A 75 9.17 -7.22 0.84
N TYR A 76 9.70 -8.21 1.56
CA TYR A 76 10.34 -7.97 2.86
C TYR A 76 11.59 -7.11 2.73
N ARG A 77 12.44 -7.37 1.73
CA ARG A 77 13.61 -6.53 1.46
C ARG A 77 13.20 -5.11 1.10
N GLN A 78 12.17 -4.92 0.27
CA GLN A 78 11.62 -3.60 -0.07
C GLN A 78 11.15 -2.84 1.17
N LEU A 79 10.49 -3.53 2.10
CA LEU A 79 10.08 -2.94 3.37
C LEU A 79 11.30 -2.46 4.17
N VAL A 80 12.36 -3.26 4.28
CA VAL A 80 13.61 -2.87 4.95
C VAL A 80 14.28 -1.68 4.27
N GLU A 81 14.37 -1.68 2.94
CA GLU A 81 14.98 -0.58 2.19
C GLU A 81 14.16 0.71 2.30
N SER A 82 12.83 0.62 2.30
CA SER A 82 11.94 1.77 2.53
C SER A 82 12.11 2.36 3.94
N TYR A 83 12.30 1.51 4.96
CA TYR A 83 12.66 1.96 6.31
C TYR A 83 14.00 2.70 6.29
N ARG A 84 15.04 2.12 5.70
CA ARG A 84 16.37 2.76 5.60
C ARG A 84 16.28 4.12 4.91
N LYS A 85 15.56 4.20 3.79
CA LYS A 85 15.28 5.45 3.08
C LYS A 85 14.59 6.48 3.98
N SER A 86 13.57 6.08 4.74
CA SER A 86 12.87 6.96 5.69
C SER A 86 13.79 7.51 6.79
N GLN A 87 14.81 6.75 7.18
CA GLN A 87 15.78 7.14 8.21
C GLN A 87 16.99 7.91 7.63
N GLY A 88 16.97 8.24 6.33
CA GLY A 88 18.11 8.87 5.65
C GLY A 88 19.36 7.99 5.57
N MET A 89 19.20 6.67 5.71
CA MET A 89 20.29 5.71 5.60
C MET A 89 20.53 5.35 4.12
N SER A 90 21.72 4.82 3.81
CA SER A 90 21.97 4.21 2.50
C SER A 90 20.98 3.09 2.26
N TYR A 91 20.35 3.10 1.08
CA TYR A 91 19.33 2.15 0.67
C TYR A 91 19.54 1.72 -0.78
N GLU A 92 18.96 0.58 -1.15
CA GLU A 92 18.91 0.07 -2.51
C GLU A 92 17.47 0.09 -3.02
N GLU A 93 17.25 0.64 -4.21
CA GLU A 93 15.93 0.65 -4.82
C GLU A 93 15.67 -0.70 -5.50
N ILE A 94 14.59 -1.37 -5.10
CA ILE A 94 14.13 -2.61 -5.76
C ILE A 94 13.10 -2.20 -6.82
N PRO A 95 13.34 -2.51 -8.09
CA PRO A 95 12.41 -2.18 -9.16
C PRO A 95 11.03 -2.82 -8.96
N GLN A 96 9.97 -2.08 -9.31
CA GLN A 96 8.60 -2.55 -9.11
C GLN A 96 8.27 -3.77 -9.98
N ASP A 97 8.83 -3.85 -11.19
CA ASP A 97 8.58 -4.93 -12.13
C ASP A 97 9.02 -6.30 -11.61
N ILE A 98 10.15 -6.38 -10.87
CA ILE A 98 10.57 -7.63 -10.23
C ILE A 98 9.77 -7.96 -8.99
N LEU A 99 9.33 -6.96 -8.21
CA LEU A 99 8.41 -7.18 -7.09
C LEU A 99 7.08 -7.79 -7.58
N ASP A 100 6.53 -7.24 -8.67
CA ASP A 100 5.31 -7.74 -9.29
C ASP A 100 5.50 -9.17 -9.84
N ALA A 101 6.66 -9.46 -10.44
CA ALA A 101 6.97 -10.79 -10.96
C ALA A 101 7.14 -11.84 -9.85
N ASP A 102 7.78 -11.49 -8.74
CA ASP A 102 7.93 -12.36 -7.56
C ASP A 102 6.56 -12.69 -6.95
N ARG A 103 5.69 -11.68 -6.82
CA ARG A 103 4.31 -11.86 -6.36
C ARG A 103 3.50 -12.74 -7.30
N ALA A 104 3.59 -12.51 -8.61
CA ALA A 104 2.91 -13.34 -9.61
C ALA A 104 3.39 -14.81 -9.60
N LEU A 105 4.67 -15.04 -9.32
CA LEU A 105 5.21 -16.38 -9.14
C LEU A 105 4.64 -17.04 -7.88
N LEU A 106 4.59 -16.33 -6.75
CA LEU A 106 3.99 -16.84 -5.52
C LEU A 106 2.51 -17.19 -5.71
N ASP A 107 1.74 -16.32 -6.38
CA ASP A 107 0.33 -16.55 -6.66
C ASP A 107 0.11 -17.77 -7.55
N ALA A 108 0.94 -17.97 -8.58
CA ALA A 108 0.90 -19.17 -9.41
C ALA A 108 1.23 -20.45 -8.63
N ILE A 109 2.19 -20.39 -7.70
CA ILE A 109 2.53 -21.50 -6.80
C ILE A 109 1.34 -21.83 -5.89
N LYS A 110 0.72 -20.82 -5.27
CA LYS A 110 -0.45 -21.00 -4.41
C LYS A 110 -1.65 -21.56 -5.17
N ALA A 111 -1.90 -21.06 -6.37
CA ALA A 111 -2.99 -21.52 -7.23
C ALA A 111 -2.81 -22.99 -7.61
N LEU A 112 -1.61 -23.38 -8.07
CA LEU A 112 -1.30 -24.78 -8.40
C LEU A 112 -1.48 -25.68 -7.19
N ARG A 113 -0.90 -25.32 -6.04
CA ARG A 113 -1.02 -26.09 -4.81
C ARG A 113 -2.47 -26.28 -4.39
N LYS A 114 -3.27 -25.22 -4.44
CA LYS A 114 -4.70 -25.27 -4.10
C LYS A 114 -5.47 -26.19 -5.05
N ALA A 115 -5.17 -26.16 -6.35
CA ALA A 115 -5.80 -27.04 -7.34
C ALA A 115 -5.43 -28.52 -7.11
N GLU A 116 -4.16 -28.81 -6.80
CA GLU A 116 -3.69 -30.15 -6.45
C GLU A 116 -4.37 -30.67 -5.17
N GLU A 117 -4.45 -29.85 -4.12
CA GLU A 117 -5.12 -30.19 -2.85
C GLU A 117 -6.64 -30.37 -3.03
N ALA A 118 -7.26 -29.64 -3.96
CA ALA A 118 -8.68 -29.75 -4.27
C ALA A 118 -9.03 -30.93 -5.20
N GLY A 119 -8.03 -31.65 -5.72
CA GLY A 119 -8.25 -32.74 -6.68
C GLY A 119 -8.80 -32.24 -8.02
N ALA A 120 -8.34 -31.08 -8.48
CA ALA A 120 -8.71 -30.51 -9.79
C ALA A 120 -8.36 -31.46 -10.95
N SER A 121 -8.94 -31.18 -12.13
CA SER A 121 -8.68 -31.99 -13.32
C SER A 121 -7.20 -31.92 -13.74
N GLN A 122 -6.71 -32.96 -14.42
CA GLN A 122 -5.33 -32.98 -14.91
C GLN A 122 -5.05 -31.82 -15.88
N ASP A 123 -6.02 -31.48 -16.73
CA ASP A 123 -5.92 -30.35 -17.68
C ASP A 123 -5.76 -29.00 -16.95
N GLU A 124 -6.48 -28.81 -15.84
CA GLU A 124 -6.37 -27.60 -15.01
C GLU A 124 -5.00 -27.53 -14.32
N ILE A 125 -4.55 -28.63 -13.74
CA ILE A 125 -3.23 -28.75 -13.10
C ILE A 125 -2.12 -28.45 -14.13
N ASP A 126 -2.21 -28.99 -15.34
CA ASP A 126 -1.19 -28.79 -16.37
C ASP A 126 -1.20 -27.35 -16.90
N THR A 127 -2.36 -26.72 -17.01
CA THR A 127 -2.47 -25.29 -17.30
C THR A 127 -1.78 -24.45 -16.22
N LEU A 128 -2.03 -24.72 -14.94
CA LEU A 128 -1.42 -24.00 -13.82
C LEU A 128 0.10 -24.23 -13.71
N LYS A 129 0.60 -25.42 -14.10
CA LYS A 129 2.05 -25.67 -14.21
C LYS A 129 2.69 -24.79 -15.27
N VAL A 130 2.04 -24.61 -16.43
CA VAL A 130 2.53 -23.70 -17.49
C VAL A 130 2.56 -22.26 -16.97
N VAL A 131 1.51 -21.79 -16.31
CA VAL A 131 1.46 -20.45 -15.71
C VAL A 131 2.60 -20.26 -14.71
N LYS A 132 2.79 -21.21 -13.79
CA LYS A 132 3.90 -21.17 -12.82
C LYS A 132 5.26 -21.10 -13.51
N ALA A 133 5.47 -21.87 -14.58
CA ALA A 133 6.72 -21.88 -15.33
C ALA A 133 6.98 -20.54 -16.02
N GLN A 134 5.95 -19.94 -16.63
CA GLN A 134 6.05 -18.61 -17.24
C GLN A 134 6.34 -17.51 -16.22
N SER A 135 5.63 -17.49 -15.08
CA SER A 135 5.90 -16.53 -14.01
C SER A 135 7.32 -16.68 -13.46
N ARG A 136 7.82 -17.92 -13.32
CA ARG A 136 9.19 -18.19 -12.89
C ARG A 136 10.21 -17.64 -13.87
N GLN A 137 10.04 -17.96 -15.16
CA GLN A 137 10.94 -17.46 -16.19
C GLN A 137 10.98 -15.93 -16.18
N LYS A 138 9.82 -15.27 -16.06
CA LYS A 138 9.75 -13.81 -16.02
C LYS A 138 10.49 -13.22 -14.82
N TYR A 139 10.31 -13.83 -13.64
CA TYR A 139 11.05 -13.45 -12.43
C TYR A 139 12.57 -13.59 -12.63
N GLU A 140 13.04 -14.72 -13.18
CA GLU A 140 14.46 -15.00 -13.41
C GLU A 140 15.11 -14.04 -14.42
N GLU A 141 14.39 -13.70 -15.50
CA GLU A 141 14.80 -12.70 -16.47
C GLU A 141 14.99 -11.32 -15.83
N LEU A 142 14.04 -10.90 -14.98
CA LEU A 142 14.10 -9.62 -14.28
C LEU A 142 15.14 -9.60 -13.16
N ALA A 143 15.32 -10.71 -12.43
CA ALA A 143 16.38 -10.86 -11.45
C ALA A 143 17.76 -10.68 -12.12
N THR A 144 17.95 -11.31 -13.27
CA THR A 144 19.18 -11.14 -14.05
C THR A 144 19.36 -9.70 -14.53
N LEU A 145 18.30 -9.07 -15.05
CA LEU A 145 18.33 -7.69 -15.54
C LEU A 145 18.72 -6.69 -14.44
N HIS A 146 18.18 -6.88 -13.24
CA HIS A 146 18.37 -6.00 -12.10
C HIS A 146 19.56 -6.39 -11.21
N ASN A 147 20.29 -7.44 -11.57
CA ASN A 147 21.41 -8.00 -10.81
C ASN A 147 21.03 -8.41 -9.38
N LEU A 148 19.88 -9.07 -9.24
CA LEU A 148 19.31 -9.58 -7.98
C LEU A 148 19.44 -11.10 -7.85
#